data_AF-A0A511TEV5-F1
#
_entry.id   AF-A0A511TEV5-F1
#
_cell.length_a   1.000
_cell.length_b   1.000
_cell.length_c   1.000
_cell.angle_alpha   90.00
_cell.angle_beta   90.00
_cell.angle_gamma   90.00
#
_symmetry.space_group_name_H-M   'P 1'
#
loop_
_entity.id
_entity.type
_entity.pdbx_description
1 polymer ?
#
loop_
_entity_poly.entity_id
_entity_poly.type
_entity_poly.pdbx_seq_one_letter_code
_entity_poly.pdbx_strand_id
1 'polypeptide(L)'
;MSPKRPLWTVGLRCALLLLLASGASGCCKYMGLSCPSTHPSKDDTLPHKDCARENCETPPYEGRLVSDDCPSGQCDPESPNGLGIYNLEGHSHCLAISTKDRYCPETFLNTADGIALRLRDANVGAQVIMADVVDARLLDESMSASEPVKVLEIQGGKGQLRFKGVHVGRSTESFAIEGGELPRLILALSVKDPHEEPRRYQVRFRPLASASMPRGAVPKYVMEYQEGEWRPSMSWVNPCSGVRDVPARPDASMAVLPDFAVDSLTAGVSSQPRSVTLACDKGAIATCLDWGYTPWDKQGRLDANRAYLYASCLQAKRAAYFVRFNNLKSYTANNTLIRRRDEFAVGLEQSSDLETLPRLEALWSPRGAECIIPENFRRPELVDPRWVSLLPRCEPIHWTQWGKLATAPAR
;
A
#
# COMPACT_ATOMS: atom_id res chain seq x y z
N MET A 1 -16.78 -65.78 30.36
CA MET A 1 -15.79 -66.88 30.23
C MET A 1 -14.77 -66.51 29.15
N SER A 2 -13.56 -67.08 29.17
CA SER A 2 -12.53 -66.90 28.14
C SER A 2 -11.77 -68.21 27.92
N PRO A 3 -11.37 -68.50 26.67
CA PRO A 3 -9.95 -68.62 26.30
C PRO A 3 -9.60 -67.60 25.19
N LYS A 4 -8.38 -67.05 25.03
CA LYS A 4 -6.98 -67.55 25.06
C LYS A 4 -6.53 -68.31 23.78
N ARG A 5 -5.93 -67.53 22.84
CA ARG A 5 -4.57 -67.61 22.18
C ARG A 5 -3.75 -68.94 22.27
N PRO A 6 -2.63 -69.19 21.50
CA PRO A 6 -1.87 -68.38 20.49
C PRO A 6 -1.71 -69.18 19.14
N LEU A 7 -0.61 -69.36 18.35
CA LEU A 7 0.82 -68.91 18.33
C LEU A 7 1.54 -69.07 16.93
N TRP A 8 1.90 -67.97 16.25
CA TRP A 8 3.03 -67.81 15.25
C TRP A 8 2.96 -68.72 13.97
N THR A 9 3.84 -68.72 12.94
CA THR A 9 5.17 -68.10 12.66
C THR A 9 5.42 -67.91 11.13
N VAL A 10 6.60 -67.40 10.75
CA VAL A 10 7.19 -67.25 9.38
C VAL A 10 6.68 -66.00 8.61
N GLY A 11 7.51 -65.17 7.98
CA GLY A 11 8.97 -65.18 7.89
C GLY A 11 9.52 -64.22 6.84
N LEU A 12 9.82 -62.99 7.27
CA LEU A 12 11.04 -62.23 6.97
C LEU A 12 11.89 -62.65 5.74
N ARG A 13 11.85 -61.84 4.66
CA ARG A 13 12.98 -61.72 3.70
C ARG A 13 12.94 -60.42 2.88
N CYS A 14 14.12 -59.93 2.55
CA CYS A 14 14.42 -58.98 1.46
C CYS A 14 13.73 -57.61 1.47
N ALA A 15 14.05 -56.78 2.48
CA ALA A 15 14.18 -55.35 2.25
C ALA A 15 15.54 -55.05 1.57
N LEU A 16 15.64 -55.22 0.25
CA LEU A 16 16.64 -54.53 -0.59
C LEU A 16 16.33 -54.66 -2.09
N LEU A 17 15.84 -53.57 -2.71
CA LEU A 17 16.25 -53.13 -4.05
C LEU A 17 15.67 -51.73 -4.32
N LEU A 18 16.52 -50.83 -4.81
CA LEU A 18 16.22 -49.44 -5.11
C LEU A 18 15.89 -49.27 -6.61
N LEU A 19 15.18 -48.18 -6.94
CA LEU A 19 15.05 -47.56 -8.28
C LEU A 19 14.31 -48.37 -9.36
N LEU A 20 13.11 -47.89 -9.76
CA LEU A 20 12.78 -47.41 -11.12
C LEU A 20 11.26 -47.11 -11.26
N ALA A 21 10.89 -46.27 -12.24
CA ALA A 21 9.53 -46.02 -12.81
C ALA A 21 8.36 -45.76 -11.82
N SER A 22 7.82 -44.54 -11.65
CA SER A 22 7.08 -43.66 -12.58
C SER A 22 5.65 -44.09 -12.95
N GLY A 23 4.66 -43.19 -12.80
CA GLY A 23 3.41 -43.22 -13.58
C GLY A 23 2.14 -43.79 -12.92
N ALA A 24 1.68 -43.21 -11.80
CA ALA A 24 0.40 -43.57 -11.18
C ALA A 24 -0.82 -42.95 -11.89
N SER A 25 -1.11 -43.36 -13.13
CA SER A 25 -2.26 -42.88 -13.93
C SER A 25 -2.93 -43.98 -14.79
N GLY A 26 -2.88 -45.25 -14.33
CA GLY A 26 -3.27 -46.42 -15.13
C GLY A 26 -4.73 -46.90 -15.04
N CYS A 27 -5.52 -46.51 -14.03
CA CYS A 27 -6.79 -47.20 -13.73
C CYS A 27 -7.97 -46.87 -14.67
N CYS A 28 -7.99 -45.69 -15.30
CA CYS A 28 -9.16 -45.22 -16.06
C CYS A 28 -9.32 -45.84 -17.47
N LYS A 29 -8.52 -46.87 -17.83
CA LYS A 29 -8.52 -47.45 -19.19
C LYS A 29 -9.25 -48.79 -19.34
N TYR A 30 -9.87 -49.30 -18.27
CA TYR A 30 -10.58 -50.60 -18.25
C TYR A 30 -12.11 -50.50 -18.12
N MET A 31 -12.66 -49.28 -18.01
CA MET A 31 -14.09 -49.00 -18.08
C MET A 31 -14.28 -47.79 -19.00
N GLY A 32 -15.18 -47.89 -19.98
CA GLY A 32 -15.35 -46.89 -21.05
C GLY A 32 -16.08 -45.62 -20.62
N LEU A 33 -15.57 -44.92 -19.60
CA LEU A 33 -16.16 -43.71 -19.02
C LEU A 33 -15.20 -42.52 -19.16
N SER A 34 -15.71 -41.42 -19.71
CA SER A 34 -14.94 -40.18 -19.90
C SER A 34 -14.86 -39.35 -18.62
N CYS A 35 -13.69 -39.32 -17.97
CA CYS A 35 -13.42 -38.37 -16.88
C CYS A 35 -13.01 -37.00 -17.45
N PRO A 36 -13.66 -35.89 -17.08
CA PRO A 36 -13.19 -34.55 -17.46
C PRO A 36 -11.97 -34.15 -16.62
N SER A 37 -10.81 -34.02 -17.24
CA SER A 37 -9.56 -33.61 -16.58
C SER A 37 -9.35 -32.09 -16.65
N THR A 38 -9.82 -31.35 -15.66
CA THR A 38 -9.61 -29.89 -15.54
C THR A 38 -8.23 -29.54 -14.94
N HIS A 39 -7.17 -29.86 -15.69
CA HIS A 39 -5.87 -29.19 -15.54
C HIS A 39 -5.63 -28.31 -16.79
N PRO A 40 -5.38 -26.99 -16.63
CA PRO A 40 -5.00 -26.14 -17.76
C PRO A 40 -3.66 -26.59 -18.34
N SER A 41 -3.46 -26.37 -19.64
CA SER A 41 -2.23 -26.80 -20.32
C SER A 41 -1.04 -25.96 -19.87
N LYS A 42 0.17 -26.52 -19.94
CA LYS A 42 1.40 -25.72 -19.84
C LYS A 42 1.71 -24.96 -21.14
N ASP A 43 1.05 -25.30 -22.24
CA ASP A 43 1.21 -24.71 -23.56
C ASP A 43 0.03 -23.78 -23.96
N ASP A 44 -0.79 -23.35 -23.00
CA ASP A 44 -1.78 -22.26 -23.22
C ASP A 44 -1.07 -20.89 -23.28
N THR A 45 -0.11 -20.74 -24.20
CA THR A 45 0.53 -19.47 -24.51
C THR A 45 -0.51 -18.54 -25.13
N LEU A 46 -0.83 -17.45 -24.42
CA LEU A 46 -1.65 -16.36 -24.94
C LEU A 46 -1.12 -15.89 -26.31
N PRO A 47 -2.00 -15.44 -27.23
CA PRO A 47 -1.61 -15.08 -28.59
C PRO A 47 -0.69 -13.85 -28.58
N HIS A 48 0.61 -14.10 -28.58
CA HIS A 48 1.65 -13.10 -28.79
C HIS A 48 1.51 -12.51 -30.20
N LYS A 49 0.84 -11.36 -30.30
CA LYS A 49 1.17 -10.39 -31.36
C LYS A 49 2.45 -9.66 -30.96
N ASP A 50 3.27 -9.34 -31.97
CA ASP A 50 4.65 -8.92 -31.78
C ASP A 50 4.83 -7.53 -31.16
N CYS A 51 4.82 -7.43 -29.83
CA CYS A 51 5.39 -6.29 -29.10
C CYS A 51 6.93 -6.19 -29.21
N ALA A 52 7.53 -6.88 -30.19
CA ALA A 52 8.97 -6.95 -30.43
C ALA A 52 9.47 -5.91 -31.46
N ARG A 53 8.59 -5.09 -32.05
CA ARG A 53 8.93 -4.16 -33.14
C ARG A 53 8.28 -2.76 -33.09
N GLU A 54 7.37 -2.50 -32.17
CA GLU A 54 6.84 -1.15 -31.95
C GLU A 54 7.25 -0.69 -30.55
N ASN A 55 7.90 0.46 -30.45
CA ASN A 55 8.33 1.01 -29.17
C ASN A 55 7.10 1.31 -28.31
N CYS A 56 6.94 0.61 -27.19
CA CYS A 56 5.97 0.96 -26.15
C CYS A 56 6.42 2.20 -25.34
N GLU A 57 6.81 3.27 -26.04
CA GLU A 57 7.03 4.58 -25.45
C GLU A 57 5.70 5.12 -24.94
N THR A 58 5.58 5.25 -23.62
CA THR A 58 4.50 6.03 -23.01
C THR A 58 4.64 7.47 -23.50
N PRO A 59 3.63 8.07 -24.17
CA PRO A 59 3.78 9.41 -24.73
C PRO A 59 4.10 10.41 -23.60
N PRO A 60 5.04 11.34 -23.82
CA PRO A 60 5.47 12.28 -22.79
C PRO A 60 4.29 13.15 -22.34
N TYR A 61 4.15 13.30 -21.02
CA TYR A 61 3.07 14.06 -20.41
C TYR A 61 3.36 15.56 -20.49
N GLU A 62 2.85 16.22 -21.54
CA GLU A 62 2.76 17.68 -21.59
C GLU A 62 1.70 18.16 -20.60
N GLY A 63 2.16 18.50 -19.40
CA GLY A 63 1.28 18.84 -18.29
C GLY A 63 0.59 20.19 -18.45
N ARG A 64 -0.66 20.27 -17.98
CA ARG A 64 -1.32 21.55 -17.70
C ARG A 64 -1.91 21.52 -16.30
N LEU A 65 -1.19 22.15 -15.38
CA LEU A 65 -1.55 22.56 -14.01
C LEU A 65 -2.71 21.78 -13.34
N VAL A 66 -2.36 21.03 -12.29
CA VAL A 66 -3.29 20.76 -11.18
C VAL A 66 -3.78 22.12 -10.67
N SER A 67 -5.08 22.31 -10.40
CA SER A 67 -5.52 23.55 -9.74
C SER A 67 -5.09 23.52 -8.28
N ASP A 68 -4.61 24.65 -7.77
CA ASP A 68 -3.97 24.73 -6.44
C ASP A 68 -4.95 24.42 -5.27
N ASP A 69 -6.25 24.32 -5.57
CA ASP A 69 -7.36 24.11 -4.65
C ASP A 69 -7.50 22.66 -4.13
N CYS A 70 -6.73 21.68 -4.62
CA CYS A 70 -6.94 20.25 -4.35
C CYS A 70 -5.76 19.47 -3.70
N PRO A 71 -5.22 19.86 -2.52
CA PRO A 71 -3.97 19.33 -1.91
C PRO A 71 -3.81 17.81 -1.76
N SER A 72 -4.91 17.05 -1.76
CA SER A 72 -4.94 15.59 -1.57
C SER A 72 -5.70 14.83 -2.67
N GLY A 73 -5.98 15.50 -3.79
CA GLY A 73 -6.97 15.03 -4.77
C GLY A 73 -8.42 15.09 -4.26
N GLN A 74 -8.63 15.71 -3.09
CA GLN A 74 -9.91 16.21 -2.60
C GLN A 74 -9.98 17.71 -2.95
N CYS A 75 -11.06 18.12 -3.62
CA CYS A 75 -11.29 19.52 -4.05
C CYS A 75 -12.48 20.16 -3.32
N ASP A 76 -12.88 19.61 -2.17
CA ASP A 76 -14.12 19.96 -1.48
C ASP A 76 -13.97 19.66 0.03
N PRO A 77 -13.91 20.69 0.89
CA PRO A 77 -13.71 20.50 2.33
C PRO A 77 -15.01 20.24 3.11
N GLU A 78 -16.18 20.47 2.52
CA GLU A 78 -17.49 20.30 3.18
C GLU A 78 -18.20 19.00 2.76
N SER A 79 -17.90 18.47 1.58
CA SER A 79 -18.48 17.22 1.07
C SER A 79 -17.85 15.98 1.73
N PRO A 80 -18.67 14.99 2.16
CA PRO A 80 -18.20 13.77 2.84
C PRO A 80 -17.51 12.74 1.91
N ASN A 81 -16.84 13.21 0.86
CA ASN A 81 -15.92 12.38 0.08
C ASN A 81 -14.67 12.17 0.93
N GLY A 82 -14.55 11.01 1.56
CA GLY A 82 -13.27 10.55 2.09
C GLY A 82 -12.33 10.10 0.94
N LEU A 83 -11.46 9.13 1.24
CA LEU A 83 -10.55 8.48 0.29
C LEU A 83 -9.34 9.36 -0.09
N GLY A 84 -8.72 9.98 0.90
CA GLY A 84 -7.37 10.48 0.75
C GLY A 84 -6.41 9.37 0.32
N ILE A 85 -5.36 9.74 -0.42
CA ILE A 85 -4.31 8.81 -0.83
C ILE A 85 -3.57 8.27 0.40
N TYR A 86 -3.36 9.14 1.39
CA TYR A 86 -2.64 8.88 2.64
C TYR A 86 -3.54 8.64 3.87
N ASN A 87 -4.82 9.04 3.84
CA ASN A 87 -5.73 8.99 4.99
C ASN A 87 -7.21 8.82 4.58
N LEU A 88 -8.13 8.82 5.55
CA LEU A 88 -9.56 8.67 5.26
C LEU A 88 -10.21 9.99 4.82
N GLU A 89 -10.09 11.06 5.60
CA GLU A 89 -10.87 12.30 5.46
C GLU A 89 -10.03 13.54 5.86
N GLY A 90 -10.14 14.63 5.10
CA GLY A 90 -9.48 15.91 5.40
C GLY A 90 -7.96 15.80 5.60
N HIS A 91 -7.41 16.60 6.53
CA HIS A 91 -5.97 16.67 6.82
C HIS A 91 -5.51 15.73 7.97
N SER A 92 -6.30 14.70 8.30
CA SER A 92 -6.05 13.68 9.35
C SER A 92 -4.89 12.68 9.05
N HIS A 93 -3.76 13.23 8.64
CA HIS A 93 -2.43 12.60 8.66
C HIS A 93 -1.31 13.64 8.81
N CYS A 94 -1.63 14.93 8.78
CA CYS A 94 -0.65 16.01 8.75
C CYS A 94 -0.22 16.42 10.16
N LEU A 95 1.02 16.90 10.29
CA LEU A 95 1.55 17.46 11.52
C LEU A 95 0.92 18.86 11.73
N ALA A 96 0.35 19.09 12.90
CA ALA A 96 -0.26 20.37 13.23
C ALA A 96 0.78 21.41 13.68
N ILE A 97 0.47 22.69 13.46
CA ILE A 97 1.08 23.83 14.14
C ILE A 97 -0.02 24.46 14.98
N SER A 98 0.18 24.59 16.30
CA SER A 98 -0.74 25.35 17.17
C SER A 98 -2.23 25.00 16.97
N THR A 99 -2.53 23.70 16.88
CA THR A 99 -3.85 23.08 16.63
C THR A 99 -4.41 23.14 15.20
N LYS A 100 -3.68 23.66 14.20
CA LYS A 100 -4.05 23.57 12.77
C LYS A 100 -3.17 22.58 12.03
N ASP A 101 -3.76 21.60 11.37
CA ASP A 101 -3.06 20.63 10.51
C ASP A 101 -2.37 21.36 9.35
N ARG A 102 -1.09 21.04 9.06
CA ARG A 102 -0.34 21.68 7.97
C ARG A 102 0.56 20.74 7.18
N TYR A 103 1.57 20.16 7.82
CA TYR A 103 2.63 19.46 7.10
C TYR A 103 2.33 17.97 6.97
N CYS A 104 1.88 17.55 5.79
CA CYS A 104 1.40 16.21 5.51
C CYS A 104 2.58 15.27 5.15
N PRO A 105 2.92 14.25 5.95
CA PRO A 105 3.99 13.29 5.65
C PRO A 105 3.66 12.44 4.43
N GLU A 106 4.53 12.47 3.43
CA GLU A 106 4.46 11.57 2.28
C GLU A 106 5.50 10.45 2.40
N THR A 107 6.80 10.77 2.38
CA THR A 107 7.84 9.76 2.14
C THR A 107 9.18 10.14 2.76
N PHE A 108 9.76 9.24 3.57
CA PHE A 108 11.15 9.35 4.00
C PHE A 108 12.11 8.96 2.87
N LEU A 109 13.20 9.72 2.74
CA LEU A 109 14.25 9.56 1.74
C LEU A 109 15.61 9.43 2.44
N ASN A 110 16.39 8.43 2.04
CA ASN A 110 17.81 8.35 2.42
C ASN A 110 18.62 9.34 1.56
N THR A 111 19.29 10.30 2.20
CA THR A 111 20.14 11.30 1.55
C THR A 111 21.62 10.92 1.65
N ALA A 112 22.54 11.80 1.25
CA ALA A 112 23.96 11.65 1.54
C ALA A 112 24.28 11.89 3.03
N ASP A 113 23.54 12.80 3.66
CA ASP A 113 23.80 13.28 5.02
C ASP A 113 23.03 12.51 6.10
N GLY A 114 21.98 11.76 5.76
CA GLY A 114 21.17 10.98 6.70
C GLY A 114 19.81 10.63 6.10
N ILE A 115 18.74 11.00 6.80
CA ILE A 115 17.36 10.85 6.31
C ILE A 115 16.61 12.19 6.33
N ALA A 116 15.77 12.41 5.33
CA ALA A 116 14.86 13.54 5.24
C ALA A 116 13.43 13.04 4.99
N LEU A 117 12.43 13.75 5.54
CA LEU A 117 11.02 13.48 5.30
C LEU A 117 10.49 14.47 4.25
N ARG A 118 9.96 13.93 3.14
CA ARG A 118 9.16 14.68 2.19
C ARG A 118 7.77 14.92 2.78
N LEU A 119 7.40 16.20 2.86
CA LEU A 119 6.14 16.73 3.35
C LEU A 119 5.41 17.47 2.22
N ARG A 120 4.11 17.68 2.37
CA ARG A 120 3.32 18.63 1.58
C ARG A 120 2.66 19.65 2.49
N ASP A 121 2.52 20.90 2.05
CA ASP A 121 1.70 21.87 2.78
C ASP A 121 0.21 21.70 2.45
N ALA A 122 -0.62 21.52 3.47
CA ALA A 122 -2.07 21.43 3.36
C ALA A 122 -2.74 22.67 2.75
N ASN A 123 -2.12 23.86 2.87
CA ASN A 123 -2.72 25.15 2.49
C ASN A 123 -2.25 25.63 1.11
N VAL A 124 -1.19 25.04 0.56
CA VAL A 124 -0.53 25.49 -0.68
C VAL A 124 -0.30 24.27 -1.58
N GLY A 125 -1.37 23.52 -1.88
CA GLY A 125 -1.33 22.07 -2.15
C GLY A 125 -0.31 21.52 -3.17
N ALA A 126 0.14 22.32 -4.14
CA ALA A 126 1.23 21.95 -5.03
C ALA A 126 2.61 21.85 -4.34
N GLN A 127 2.83 22.61 -3.26
CA GLN A 127 4.12 22.80 -2.59
C GLN A 127 4.54 21.58 -1.77
N VAL A 128 5.62 20.95 -2.24
CA VAL A 128 6.37 19.94 -1.50
C VAL A 128 7.46 20.62 -0.66
N ILE A 129 7.55 20.25 0.61
CA ILE A 129 8.52 20.78 1.58
C ILE A 129 9.39 19.61 2.07
N MET A 130 10.68 19.86 2.31
CA MET A 130 11.56 18.87 2.93
C MET A 130 11.78 19.21 4.41
N ALA A 131 11.73 18.19 5.26
CA ALA A 131 12.16 18.27 6.65
C ALA A 131 13.35 17.35 6.89
N ASP A 132 14.47 17.92 7.34
CA ASP A 132 15.67 17.16 7.67
C ASP A 132 15.51 16.53 9.06
N VAL A 133 15.99 15.29 9.26
CA VAL A 133 16.27 14.81 10.63
C VAL A 133 17.57 15.45 11.10
N VAL A 134 17.45 16.43 12.00
CA VAL A 134 18.57 17.29 12.45
C VAL A 134 19.21 16.83 13.75
N ASP A 135 18.47 16.10 14.59
CA ASP A 135 18.93 15.39 15.79
C ASP A 135 18.13 14.08 15.89
N ALA A 136 18.67 13.09 16.60
CA ALA A 136 17.93 11.89 16.96
C ALA A 136 18.45 11.33 18.28
N ARG A 137 17.56 10.66 19.02
CA ARG A 137 17.84 10.17 20.37
C ARG A 137 17.44 8.72 20.49
N LEU A 138 18.35 7.92 21.06
CA LEU A 138 18.07 6.55 21.45
C LEU A 138 17.85 6.51 22.97
N LEU A 139 16.73 5.93 23.39
CA LEU A 139 16.40 5.73 24.79
C LEU A 139 17.02 4.42 25.32
N ASP A 140 17.32 4.41 26.62
CA ASP A 140 17.61 3.19 27.37
C ASP A 140 16.38 2.25 27.43
N GLU A 141 16.58 1.02 27.87
CA GLU A 141 15.51 0.01 27.96
C GLU A 141 14.42 0.41 28.98
N SER A 142 14.79 1.21 29.97
CA SER A 142 13.89 1.82 30.97
C SER A 142 13.15 3.07 30.49
N MET A 143 13.40 3.55 29.26
CA MET A 143 12.79 4.75 28.66
C MET A 143 12.99 6.03 29.50
N SER A 144 14.05 6.06 30.32
CA SER A 144 14.38 7.05 31.34
C SER A 144 15.55 7.95 30.98
N ALA A 145 16.53 7.44 30.23
CA ALA A 145 17.70 8.18 29.76
C ALA A 145 17.74 8.19 28.22
N SER A 146 18.38 9.21 27.64
CA SER A 146 18.53 9.36 26.20
C SER A 146 19.97 9.66 25.82
N GLU A 147 20.50 8.99 24.81
CA GLU A 147 21.78 9.35 24.17
C GLU A 147 21.56 9.95 22.77
N PRO A 148 22.40 10.92 22.34
CA PRO A 148 22.34 11.48 21.00
C PRO A 148 22.92 10.50 19.97
N VAL A 149 22.18 10.29 18.88
CA VAL A 149 22.54 9.37 17.79
C VAL A 149 22.32 10.04 16.43
N LYS A 150 23.14 9.71 15.43
CA LYS A 150 22.90 10.12 14.05
C LYS A 150 22.26 8.98 13.28
N VAL A 151 21.00 9.14 12.87
CA VAL A 151 20.35 8.22 11.93
C VAL A 151 20.91 8.44 10.53
N LEU A 152 21.33 7.34 9.90
CA LEU A 152 21.97 7.33 8.58
C LEU A 152 21.13 6.60 7.53
N GLU A 153 20.25 5.69 7.95
CA GLU A 153 19.40 4.95 7.02
C GLU A 153 18.02 4.63 7.61
N ILE A 154 16.99 4.69 6.76
CA ILE A 154 15.65 4.10 6.97
C ILE A 154 15.41 3.03 5.89
N GLN A 155 14.84 1.89 6.28
CA GLN A 155 14.53 0.77 5.40
C GLN A 155 13.14 0.22 5.72
N GLY A 156 12.41 -0.26 4.70
CA GLY A 156 11.10 -0.90 4.82
C GLY A 156 11.08 -2.37 4.40
N GLY A 157 12.20 -3.08 4.56
CA GLY A 157 12.42 -4.42 3.99
C GLY A 157 11.36 -5.44 4.43
N LYS A 158 10.73 -6.14 3.47
CA LYS A 158 9.56 -7.02 3.70
C LYS A 158 8.38 -6.31 4.39
N GLY A 159 8.27 -4.99 4.24
CA GLY A 159 7.29 -4.15 4.93
C GLY A 159 7.63 -3.85 6.39
N GLN A 160 8.78 -4.30 6.91
CA GLN A 160 9.23 -3.99 8.26
C GLN A 160 10.05 -2.70 8.29
N LEU A 161 9.66 -1.77 9.15
CA LEU A 161 10.38 -0.52 9.39
C LEU A 161 11.64 -0.78 10.24
N ARG A 162 12.79 -0.38 9.71
CA ARG A 162 14.10 -0.43 10.35
C ARG A 162 14.83 0.90 10.17
N PHE A 163 15.46 1.38 11.23
CA PHE A 163 16.43 2.48 11.15
C PHE A 163 17.85 1.97 11.46
N LYS A 164 18.86 2.66 10.93
CA LYS A 164 20.28 2.44 11.27
C LYS A 164 20.99 3.77 11.47
N GLY A 165 22.04 3.77 12.26
CA GLY A 165 22.84 4.96 12.49
C GLY A 165 24.09 4.69 13.32
N VAL A 166 24.68 5.76 13.86
CA VAL A 166 25.85 5.72 14.74
C VAL A 166 25.65 6.57 15.99
N HIS A 167 26.34 6.23 17.08
CA HIS A 167 26.30 6.99 18.33
C HIS A 167 27.14 8.27 18.21
N VAL A 168 26.61 9.42 18.65
CA VAL A 168 27.35 10.69 18.55
C VAL A 168 28.56 10.66 19.49
N GLY A 169 29.72 11.04 18.98
CA GLY A 169 31.02 10.90 19.69
C GLY A 169 31.60 9.48 19.68
N ARG A 170 30.85 8.47 19.22
CA ARG A 170 31.28 7.06 19.09
C ARG A 170 30.97 6.56 17.67
N SER A 171 31.54 7.22 16.66
CA SER A 171 31.21 7.01 15.24
C SER A 171 31.53 5.61 14.68
N THR A 172 32.35 4.81 15.37
CA THR A 172 32.59 3.40 15.06
C THR A 172 31.52 2.45 15.60
N GLU A 173 30.67 2.93 16.51
CA GLU A 173 29.57 2.17 17.10
C GLU A 173 28.28 2.45 16.32
N SER A 174 27.80 1.43 15.60
CA SER A 174 26.60 1.51 14.78
C SER A 174 25.43 0.78 15.43
N PHE A 175 24.26 1.42 15.50
CA PHE A 175 23.02 0.80 15.93
C PHE A 175 22.13 0.45 14.73
N ALA A 176 21.25 -0.53 14.95
CA ALA A 176 20.12 -0.80 14.08
C ALA A 176 18.90 -1.12 14.95
N ILE A 177 17.74 -0.57 14.60
CA ILE A 177 16.54 -0.64 15.44
C ILE A 177 15.30 -0.91 14.59
N GLU A 178 14.52 -1.91 15.00
CA GLU A 178 13.37 -2.45 14.26
C GLU A 178 12.40 -3.15 15.22
N GLY A 179 11.17 -3.40 14.77
CA GLY A 179 10.18 -4.14 15.55
C GLY A 179 9.89 -3.49 16.91
N GLY A 180 9.97 -4.30 17.98
CA GLY A 180 9.62 -3.89 19.35
C GLY A 180 10.45 -2.73 19.91
N GLU A 181 11.67 -2.54 19.42
CA GLU A 181 12.61 -1.52 19.91
C GLU A 181 12.31 -0.11 19.39
N LEU A 182 11.57 0.01 18.27
CA LEU A 182 11.32 1.30 17.60
C LEU A 182 10.83 2.46 18.50
N PRO A 183 10.03 2.26 19.57
CA PRO A 183 9.62 3.35 20.47
C PRO A 183 10.79 4.04 21.19
N ARG A 184 11.96 3.39 21.27
CA ARG A 184 13.18 3.95 21.87
C ARG A 184 13.86 4.98 20.96
N LEU A 185 13.58 4.99 19.66
CA LEU A 185 14.13 5.98 18.72
C LEU A 185 13.19 7.17 18.58
N ILE A 186 13.69 8.36 18.93
CA ILE A 186 13.03 9.64 18.70
C ILE A 186 13.81 10.40 17.62
N LEU A 187 13.12 10.83 16.57
CA LEU A 187 13.65 11.65 15.49
C LEU A 187 13.25 13.12 15.70
N ALA A 188 14.20 14.05 15.66
CA ALA A 188 13.91 15.48 15.61
C ALA A 188 13.91 15.97 14.16
N LEU A 189 12.72 16.24 13.62
CA LEU A 189 12.51 16.85 12.30
C LEU A 189 12.65 18.36 12.40
N SER A 190 13.26 18.98 11.40
CA SER A 190 13.24 20.43 11.18
C SER A 190 12.62 20.74 9.81
N VAL A 191 11.38 21.21 9.81
CA VAL A 191 10.65 21.65 8.61
C VAL A 191 11.12 23.06 8.24
N LYS A 192 11.58 23.23 7.00
CA LYS A 192 12.05 24.51 6.46
C LYS A 192 11.08 24.99 5.38
N ASP A 193 10.04 25.69 5.79
CA ASP A 193 9.19 26.46 4.88
C ASP A 193 9.94 27.75 4.49
N PRO A 194 10.14 28.07 3.18
CA PRO A 194 10.81 29.31 2.76
C PRO A 194 10.08 30.59 3.16
N HIS A 195 8.84 30.51 3.68
CA HIS A 195 8.03 31.64 4.08
C HIS A 195 7.84 31.77 5.61
N GLU A 196 8.38 30.85 6.42
CA GLU A 196 8.22 30.85 7.89
C GLU A 196 9.47 30.43 8.66
N GLU A 197 9.49 30.74 9.95
CA GLU A 197 10.49 30.25 10.90
C GLU A 197 10.50 28.70 10.96
N PRO A 198 11.69 28.05 10.93
CA PRO A 198 11.79 26.60 10.91
C PRO A 198 11.05 25.91 12.07
N ARG A 199 10.12 25.01 11.74
CA ARG A 199 9.30 24.29 12.72
C ARG A 199 9.98 22.98 13.10
N ARG A 200 10.02 22.67 14.39
CA ARG A 200 10.57 21.41 14.91
C ARG A 200 9.47 20.45 15.32
N TYR A 201 9.69 19.17 15.09
CA TYR A 201 8.82 18.09 15.57
C TYR A 201 9.65 16.94 16.10
N GLN A 202 9.21 16.31 17.18
CA GLN A 202 9.69 14.99 17.55
C GLN A 202 8.77 13.94 16.95
N VAL A 203 9.32 12.85 16.41
CA VAL A 203 8.56 11.72 15.87
C VAL A 203 9.12 10.41 16.43
N ARG A 204 8.22 9.49 16.79
CA ARG A 204 8.55 8.10 17.15
C ARG A 204 7.61 7.11 16.47
N PHE A 205 8.01 5.84 16.44
CA PHE A 205 7.24 4.76 15.85
C PHE A 205 7.07 3.60 16.83
N ARG A 206 5.87 3.01 16.87
CA ARG A 206 5.57 1.81 17.65
C ARG A 206 4.95 0.73 16.74
N PRO A 207 5.45 -0.51 16.72
CA PRO A 207 4.81 -1.57 15.94
C PRO A 207 3.40 -1.87 16.48
N LEU A 208 2.47 -2.19 15.58
CA LEU A 208 1.22 -2.84 15.95
C LEU A 208 1.48 -4.35 16.12
N ALA A 209 0.97 -4.94 17.20
CA ALA A 209 1.32 -6.31 17.57
C ALA A 209 0.86 -7.33 16.51
N SER A 210 1.79 -8.13 15.97
CA SER A 210 1.52 -8.99 14.81
C SER A 210 0.47 -10.08 15.03
N ALA A 211 0.07 -10.35 16.28
CA ALA A 211 -0.98 -11.32 16.63
C ALA A 211 -2.39 -10.93 16.12
N SER A 212 -2.64 -9.65 15.80
CA SER A 212 -3.90 -9.18 15.21
C SER A 212 -3.88 -9.13 13.68
N MET A 213 -2.75 -9.41 13.03
CA MET A 213 -2.57 -9.24 11.58
C MET A 213 -2.73 -10.58 10.82
N PRO A 214 -3.46 -10.60 9.68
CA PRO A 214 -3.52 -11.78 8.81
C PRO A 214 -2.13 -12.22 8.31
N ARG A 215 -1.94 -13.52 8.06
CA ARG A 215 -0.69 -14.04 7.49
C ARG A 215 -0.43 -13.41 6.12
N GLY A 216 0.70 -12.72 5.98
CA GLY A 216 1.09 -12.03 4.75
C GLY A 216 0.58 -10.59 4.61
N ALA A 217 -0.16 -10.06 5.60
CA ALA A 217 -0.48 -8.64 5.65
C ALA A 217 0.79 -7.80 5.93
N VAL A 218 0.81 -6.57 5.42
CA VAL A 218 1.95 -5.65 5.60
C VAL A 218 2.00 -5.17 7.06
N PRO A 219 3.17 -5.16 7.73
CA PRO A 219 3.32 -4.64 9.07
C PRO A 219 2.81 -3.20 9.22
N LYS A 220 2.18 -2.92 10.37
CA LYS A 220 1.56 -1.63 10.69
C LYS A 220 2.31 -0.98 11.86
N TYR A 221 2.40 0.35 11.83
CA TYR A 221 3.10 1.14 12.84
C TYR A 221 2.24 2.31 13.30
N VAL A 222 2.12 2.53 14.60
CA VAL A 222 1.60 3.79 15.12
C VAL A 222 2.75 4.79 15.10
N MET A 223 2.65 5.79 14.21
CA MET A 223 3.49 6.99 14.24
C MET A 223 2.89 7.97 15.25
N GLU A 224 3.73 8.61 16.05
CA GLU A 224 3.30 9.61 17.02
C GLU A 224 4.27 10.79 17.01
N TYR A 225 3.78 12.01 17.23
CA TYR A 225 4.59 13.23 17.21
C TYR A 225 4.36 14.17 18.41
N GLN A 226 5.29 15.11 18.59
CA GLN A 226 5.22 16.30 19.46
C GLN A 226 5.65 17.54 18.66
N GLU A 227 5.01 18.70 18.85
CA GLU A 227 5.46 19.99 18.28
C GLU A 227 6.58 20.60 19.17
N GLY A 228 7.70 20.99 18.55
CA GLY A 228 8.85 21.62 19.22
C GLY A 228 9.95 20.64 19.69
N GLU A 229 10.66 21.04 20.75
CA GLU A 229 11.70 20.24 21.41
C GLU A 229 11.11 19.07 22.21
N TRP A 230 11.86 17.97 22.35
CA TRP A 230 11.43 16.81 23.12
C TRP A 230 11.17 17.14 24.59
N ARG A 231 9.98 16.76 25.08
CA ARG A 231 9.60 16.87 26.48
C ARG A 231 8.92 15.58 26.95
N PRO A 232 9.49 14.85 27.94
CA PRO A 232 8.89 13.63 28.48
C PRO A 232 7.46 13.80 29.00
N SER A 233 7.10 15.00 29.47
CA SER A 233 5.78 15.33 30.02
C SER A 233 4.71 15.73 28.98
N MET A 234 5.07 15.86 27.70
CA MET A 234 4.10 16.20 26.66
C MET A 234 3.39 14.95 26.12
N SER A 235 2.06 15.05 25.98
CA SER A 235 1.26 14.04 25.28
C SER A 235 1.72 13.88 23.83
N TRP A 236 1.78 12.63 23.38
CA TRP A 236 2.10 12.27 22.01
C TRP A 236 0.84 12.26 21.15
N VAL A 237 0.91 12.83 19.94
CA VAL A 237 -0.23 12.91 19.01
C VAL A 237 -0.05 11.90 17.89
N ASN A 238 -1.03 11.02 17.69
CA ASN A 238 -1.10 10.13 16.54
C ASN A 238 -1.82 10.85 15.39
N PRO A 239 -1.16 11.18 14.26
CA PRO A 239 -1.78 11.98 13.20
C PRO A 239 -2.88 11.21 12.44
N CYS A 240 -2.90 9.87 12.51
CA CYS A 240 -3.92 9.04 11.88
C CYS A 240 -5.18 8.82 12.75
N SER A 241 -5.20 9.31 14.00
CA SER A 241 -6.24 8.91 14.98
C SER A 241 -7.64 9.44 14.66
N GLY A 242 -7.76 10.56 13.94
CA GLY A 242 -9.02 11.08 13.43
C GLY A 242 -8.96 12.55 12.99
N VAL A 243 -10.00 12.99 12.28
CA VAL A 243 -10.34 14.42 12.18
C VAL A 243 -10.88 14.89 13.54
N ARG A 244 -10.98 16.21 13.77
CA ARG A 244 -11.81 16.74 14.87
C ARG A 244 -13.23 16.13 14.81
N ASP A 245 -13.85 16.03 15.97
CA ASP A 245 -15.24 15.57 16.18
C ASP A 245 -15.54 14.08 15.87
N VAL A 246 -14.55 13.29 15.45
CA VAL A 246 -14.60 11.82 15.45
C VAL A 246 -13.87 11.27 16.68
N PRO A 247 -14.39 10.23 17.39
CA PRO A 247 -13.67 9.60 18.49
C PRO A 247 -12.29 9.08 18.07
N ALA A 248 -11.23 9.62 18.68
CA ALA A 248 -9.86 9.31 18.32
C ALA A 248 -9.54 7.81 18.48
N ARG A 249 -9.03 7.19 17.42
CA ARG A 249 -8.59 5.78 17.41
C ARG A 249 -7.14 5.66 17.91
N PRO A 250 -6.86 5.12 19.12
CA PRO A 250 -5.50 4.96 19.63
C PRO A 250 -4.72 3.84 18.91
N ASP A 251 -5.41 2.98 18.17
CA ASP A 251 -4.90 1.90 17.34
C ASP A 251 -4.71 2.31 15.85
N ALA A 252 -5.10 3.53 15.48
CA ALA A 252 -4.86 4.04 14.13
C ALA A 252 -3.36 3.98 13.82
N SER A 253 -3.03 3.41 12.66
CA SER A 253 -1.67 3.02 12.33
C SER A 253 -1.38 3.34 10.87
N MET A 254 -0.12 3.23 10.46
CA MET A 254 0.36 3.42 9.11
C MET A 254 0.86 2.11 8.52
N ALA A 255 0.66 1.92 7.21
CA ALA A 255 1.39 0.93 6.42
C ALA A 255 2.74 1.50 5.94
N VAL A 256 3.70 0.61 5.73
CA VAL A 256 5.04 0.90 5.18
C VAL A 256 5.10 0.44 3.74
N LEU A 257 5.50 1.34 2.84
CA LEU A 257 5.73 1.06 1.42
C LEU A 257 7.21 1.39 1.08
N PRO A 258 8.12 0.40 1.07
CA PRO A 258 9.53 0.60 0.70
C PRO A 258 9.73 0.89 -0.79
N ASP A 259 10.81 1.61 -1.13
CA ASP A 259 11.36 1.77 -2.48
C ASP A 259 10.41 2.37 -3.54
N PHE A 260 9.36 3.03 -3.07
CA PHE A 260 8.38 3.80 -3.84
C PHE A 260 8.14 5.17 -3.20
N ALA A 261 7.65 6.10 -4.01
CA ALA A 261 6.96 7.30 -3.54
C ALA A 261 5.58 7.35 -4.19
N VAL A 262 4.60 7.89 -3.46
CA VAL A 262 3.24 8.13 -3.98
C VAL A 262 2.93 9.61 -3.84
N ASP A 263 2.68 10.30 -4.95
CA ASP A 263 2.29 11.71 -4.91
C ASP A 263 0.86 11.87 -4.36
N SER A 264 0.67 12.69 -3.33
CA SER A 264 -0.63 12.83 -2.65
C SER A 264 -1.68 13.64 -3.42
N LEU A 265 -1.37 14.24 -4.57
CA LEU A 265 -2.37 14.89 -5.43
C LEU A 265 -2.96 13.87 -6.41
N THR A 266 -2.07 13.17 -7.11
CA THR A 266 -2.38 12.35 -8.29
C THR A 266 -2.59 10.87 -8.01
N ALA A 267 -2.15 10.40 -6.84
CA ALA A 267 -1.88 8.99 -6.55
C ALA A 267 -0.82 8.35 -7.48
N GLY A 268 -0.01 9.17 -8.16
CA GLY A 268 1.06 8.72 -9.03
C GLY A 268 2.12 7.97 -8.24
N VAL A 269 2.30 6.69 -8.56
CA VAL A 269 3.30 5.82 -7.95
C VAL A 269 4.58 5.84 -8.77
N SER A 270 5.70 6.22 -8.16
CA SER A 270 7.04 6.17 -8.76
C SER A 270 7.94 5.25 -7.93
N SER A 271 8.79 4.44 -8.58
CA SER A 271 9.84 3.74 -7.85
C SER A 271 10.92 4.74 -7.44
N GLN A 272 11.26 4.73 -6.15
CA GLN A 272 12.28 5.60 -5.57
C GLN A 272 13.14 4.73 -4.63
N PRO A 273 14.16 4.03 -5.15
CA PRO A 273 15.00 3.16 -4.33
C PRO A 273 15.60 3.90 -3.13
N ARG A 274 15.65 3.23 -1.97
CA ARG A 274 16.01 3.80 -0.67
C ARG A 274 15.02 4.87 -0.17
N SER A 275 13.73 4.74 -0.47
CA SER A 275 12.64 5.48 0.19
C SER A 275 11.83 4.59 1.15
N VAL A 276 11.03 5.24 1.99
CA VAL A 276 9.89 4.63 2.69
C VAL A 276 8.70 5.60 2.69
N THR A 277 7.66 5.31 1.92
CA THR A 277 6.35 5.97 2.04
C THR A 277 5.61 5.43 3.27
N LEU A 278 4.95 6.31 4.01
CA LEU A 278 4.09 5.97 5.15
C LEU A 278 2.68 6.50 4.92
N ALA A 279 1.64 5.70 5.15
CA ALA A 279 0.26 6.15 4.99
C ALA A 279 -0.68 5.48 5.99
N CYS A 280 -1.66 6.23 6.51
CA CYS A 280 -2.62 5.76 7.51
C CYS A 280 -3.47 4.58 7.01
N ASP A 281 -3.90 3.71 7.92
CA ASP A 281 -4.58 2.43 7.69
C ASP A 281 -5.83 2.50 6.83
N LYS A 282 -6.48 3.67 6.76
CA LYS A 282 -7.68 3.93 5.97
C LYS A 282 -7.42 4.64 4.62
N GLY A 283 -6.20 5.11 4.38
CA GLY A 283 -5.79 5.71 3.10
C GLY A 283 -5.71 4.68 1.98
N ALA A 284 -5.72 5.15 0.73
CA ALA A 284 -5.67 4.28 -0.45
C ALA A 284 -4.42 3.38 -0.46
N ILE A 285 -3.25 3.94 -0.11
CA ILE A 285 -1.96 3.24 -0.02
C ILE A 285 -2.06 2.01 0.89
N ALA A 286 -2.47 2.21 2.15
CA ALA A 286 -2.58 1.13 3.13
C ALA A 286 -3.68 0.12 2.76
N THR A 287 -4.83 0.61 2.27
CA THR A 287 -5.96 -0.24 1.88
C THR A 287 -5.58 -1.21 0.75
N CYS A 288 -4.86 -0.74 -0.27
CA CYS A 288 -4.44 -1.58 -1.39
C CYS A 288 -3.41 -2.63 -0.99
N LEU A 289 -2.48 -2.29 -0.07
CA LEU A 289 -1.56 -3.25 0.53
C LEU A 289 -2.29 -4.33 1.35
N ASP A 290 -3.29 -3.96 2.15
CA ASP A 290 -4.11 -4.89 2.93
C ASP A 290 -4.99 -5.79 2.05
N TRP A 291 -5.37 -5.31 0.87
CA TRP A 291 -6.04 -6.09 -0.17
C TRP A 291 -5.11 -7.05 -0.93
N GLY A 292 -3.80 -7.03 -0.65
CA GLY A 292 -2.79 -7.90 -1.27
C GLY A 292 -2.15 -7.32 -2.53
N TYR A 293 -2.56 -6.15 -2.99
CA TYR A 293 -1.91 -5.42 -4.09
C TYR A 293 -0.59 -4.83 -3.58
N THR A 294 0.42 -5.69 -3.57
CA THR A 294 1.80 -5.39 -3.21
C THR A 294 2.60 -5.22 -4.49
N PRO A 295 3.40 -4.15 -4.68
CA PRO A 295 4.18 -3.93 -5.90
C PRO A 295 5.41 -4.85 -6.04
N TRP A 296 5.53 -5.85 -5.15
CA TRP A 296 6.58 -6.86 -5.13
C TRP A 296 6.00 -8.28 -5.19
N ASP A 297 6.81 -9.23 -5.63
CA ASP A 297 6.49 -10.66 -5.67
C ASP A 297 6.48 -11.33 -4.28
N LYS A 298 6.24 -12.64 -4.24
CA LYS A 298 6.22 -13.43 -2.99
C LYS A 298 7.60 -13.55 -2.30
N GLN A 299 8.66 -13.10 -2.97
CA GLN A 299 10.04 -13.07 -2.48
C GLN A 299 10.44 -11.66 -2.03
N GLY A 300 9.58 -10.65 -2.21
CA GLY A 300 9.85 -9.25 -1.88
C GLY A 300 10.64 -8.49 -2.95
N ARG A 301 10.74 -9.02 -4.18
CA ARG A 301 11.38 -8.36 -5.32
C ARG A 301 10.37 -7.53 -6.10
N LEU A 302 10.79 -6.37 -6.62
CA LEU A 302 9.98 -5.52 -7.50
C LEU A 302 9.41 -6.31 -8.69
N ASP A 303 8.12 -6.16 -8.97
CA ASP A 303 7.44 -6.73 -10.14
C ASP A 303 6.61 -5.65 -10.84
N ALA A 304 6.81 -5.48 -12.15
CA ALA A 304 6.22 -4.38 -12.91
C ALA A 304 4.69 -4.49 -13.07
N ASN A 305 4.14 -5.70 -13.26
CA ASN A 305 2.69 -5.90 -13.38
C ASN A 305 2.00 -5.66 -12.02
N ARG A 306 2.65 -6.10 -10.95
CA ARG A 306 2.21 -5.89 -9.57
C ARG A 306 2.27 -4.41 -9.16
N ALA A 307 3.31 -3.69 -9.54
CA ALA A 307 3.41 -2.25 -9.34
C ALA A 307 2.32 -1.49 -10.13
N TYR A 308 2.06 -1.91 -11.37
CA TYR A 308 0.97 -1.37 -12.19
C TYR A 308 -0.41 -1.59 -11.54
N LEU A 309 -0.68 -2.81 -11.05
CA LEU A 309 -1.92 -3.13 -10.32
C LEU A 309 -2.06 -2.38 -9.01
N TYR A 310 -0.96 -2.20 -8.26
CA TYR A 310 -0.97 -1.41 -7.04
C TYR A 310 -1.35 0.05 -7.32
N ALA A 311 -0.73 0.69 -8.31
CA ALA A 311 -1.08 2.05 -8.73
C ALA A 311 -2.52 2.14 -9.27
N SER A 312 -2.96 1.14 -10.06
CA SER A 312 -4.36 1.02 -10.51
C SER A 312 -5.33 0.89 -9.34
N CYS A 313 -4.94 0.16 -8.28
CA CYS A 313 -5.73 0.01 -7.07
C CYS A 313 -5.91 1.34 -6.32
N LEU A 314 -4.90 2.21 -6.29
CA LEU A 314 -5.05 3.53 -5.66
C LEU A 314 -6.17 4.34 -6.34
N GLN A 315 -6.18 4.39 -7.67
CA GLN A 315 -7.25 5.08 -8.42
C GLN A 315 -8.60 4.36 -8.26
N ALA A 316 -8.61 3.02 -8.33
CA ALA A 316 -9.82 2.21 -8.18
C ALA A 316 -10.46 2.33 -6.79
N LYS A 317 -9.66 2.42 -5.72
CA LYS A 317 -10.12 2.67 -4.33
C LYS A 317 -10.78 4.04 -4.24
N ARG A 318 -10.16 5.07 -4.81
CA ARG A 318 -10.64 6.47 -4.85
C ARG A 318 -11.80 6.70 -5.83
N ALA A 319 -12.10 5.73 -6.69
CA ALA A 319 -12.90 5.91 -7.90
C ALA A 319 -12.46 7.13 -8.74
N ALA A 320 -11.15 7.35 -8.87
CA ALA A 320 -10.60 8.51 -9.59
C ALA A 320 -10.67 8.28 -11.11
N TYR A 321 -11.89 8.21 -11.67
CA TYR A 321 -12.16 7.76 -13.04
C TYR A 321 -11.38 8.58 -14.10
N PHE A 322 -11.26 9.89 -13.90
CA PHE A 322 -10.91 10.86 -14.94
C PHE A 322 -9.48 11.42 -14.83
N VAL A 323 -8.57 10.74 -14.11
CA VAL A 323 -7.18 11.19 -13.89
C VAL A 323 -6.43 11.44 -15.21
N ARG A 324 -6.66 10.62 -16.25
CA ARG A 324 -6.10 10.83 -17.61
C ARG A 324 -6.56 12.13 -18.30
N PHE A 325 -7.52 12.85 -17.74
CA PHE A 325 -8.01 14.16 -18.17
C PHE A 325 -7.68 15.28 -17.16
N ASN A 326 -6.64 15.10 -16.34
CA ASN A 326 -6.22 16.00 -15.26
C ASN A 326 -7.29 16.24 -14.16
N ASN A 327 -8.31 15.39 -14.09
CA ASN A 327 -9.32 15.43 -13.04
C ASN A 327 -8.99 14.39 -11.97
N LEU A 328 -8.38 14.88 -10.88
CA LEU A 328 -7.83 14.07 -9.81
C LEU A 328 -8.84 13.71 -8.71
N LYS A 329 -10.11 14.12 -8.85
CA LYS A 329 -11.14 14.01 -7.81
C LYS A 329 -11.45 12.55 -7.43
N SER A 330 -11.64 12.29 -6.13
CA SER A 330 -12.27 11.06 -5.62
C SER A 330 -13.78 11.06 -5.87
N TYR A 331 -14.34 9.98 -6.42
CA TYR A 331 -15.77 9.83 -6.74
C TYR A 331 -16.43 8.69 -5.94
N THR A 332 -16.17 8.64 -4.64
CA THR A 332 -16.81 7.74 -3.69
C THR A 332 -16.71 8.35 -2.28
N ALA A 333 -17.25 7.70 -1.25
CA ALA A 333 -17.17 8.16 0.13
C ALA A 333 -16.65 7.07 1.09
N ASN A 334 -16.49 7.45 2.36
CA ASN A 334 -16.23 6.52 3.47
C ASN A 334 -17.27 5.37 3.51
N ASN A 335 -16.87 4.21 4.00
CA ASN A 335 -17.63 2.96 4.06
C ASN A 335 -18.21 2.43 2.73
N THR A 336 -17.86 3.01 1.57
CA THR A 336 -18.31 2.46 0.27
C THR A 336 -17.63 1.13 0.00
N LEU A 337 -18.43 0.05 -0.03
CA LEU A 337 -17.98 -1.33 -0.21
C LEU A 337 -17.77 -1.64 -1.71
N ILE A 338 -16.60 -2.19 -2.07
CA ILE A 338 -16.25 -2.50 -3.47
C ILE A 338 -15.73 -3.92 -3.64
N ARG A 339 -16.26 -4.60 -4.65
CA ARG A 339 -15.76 -5.86 -5.19
C ARG A 339 -14.66 -5.57 -6.20
N ARG A 340 -13.67 -6.45 -6.29
CA ARG A 340 -12.44 -6.29 -7.09
C ARG A 340 -12.08 -7.59 -7.78
N ARG A 341 -11.53 -7.50 -8.98
CA ARG A 341 -10.95 -8.63 -9.73
C ARG A 341 -9.76 -8.14 -10.56
N ASP A 342 -8.77 -8.99 -10.75
CA ASP A 342 -7.54 -8.68 -11.48
C ASP A 342 -6.95 -9.93 -12.16
N GLU A 343 -5.98 -9.72 -13.05
CA GLU A 343 -5.31 -10.78 -13.84
C GLU A 343 -4.60 -11.86 -13.00
N PHE A 344 -4.27 -11.59 -11.72
CA PHE A 344 -3.59 -12.54 -10.83
C PHE A 344 -4.49 -13.09 -9.70
N ALA A 345 -5.79 -12.80 -9.73
CA ALA A 345 -6.76 -13.14 -8.69
C ALA A 345 -6.35 -12.70 -7.27
N VAL A 346 -5.85 -11.48 -7.11
CA VAL A 346 -5.44 -10.90 -5.82
C VAL A 346 -6.67 -10.52 -4.98
N GLY A 347 -7.18 -11.50 -4.24
CA GLY A 347 -8.20 -11.30 -3.21
C GLY A 347 -8.90 -12.60 -2.81
N LEU A 348 -9.12 -12.79 -1.51
CA LEU A 348 -9.70 -14.03 -0.97
C LEU A 348 -11.20 -14.22 -1.27
N GLU A 349 -11.87 -13.21 -1.83
CA GLU A 349 -13.31 -13.22 -2.15
C GLU A 349 -13.60 -13.22 -3.67
N GLN A 350 -12.60 -13.50 -4.52
CA GLN A 350 -12.81 -13.56 -5.96
C GLN A 350 -13.48 -14.88 -6.36
N SER A 351 -14.74 -14.80 -6.79
CA SER A 351 -15.41 -15.89 -7.53
C SER A 351 -14.62 -16.23 -8.81
N SER A 352 -14.47 -17.50 -9.13
CA SER A 352 -13.65 -17.95 -10.27
C SER A 352 -14.17 -17.47 -11.63
N ASP A 353 -15.48 -17.28 -11.76
CA ASP A 353 -16.15 -16.93 -13.02
C ASP A 353 -16.11 -15.41 -13.32
N LEU A 354 -15.65 -15.05 -14.52
CA LEU A 354 -15.53 -13.67 -15.00
C LEU A 354 -16.89 -12.96 -15.13
N GLU A 355 -17.98 -13.68 -15.43
CA GLU A 355 -19.33 -13.11 -15.48
C GLU A 355 -19.86 -12.72 -14.09
N THR A 356 -19.26 -13.27 -13.03
CA THR A 356 -19.73 -13.13 -11.64
C THR A 356 -19.09 -11.98 -10.85
N LEU A 357 -18.49 -10.99 -11.51
CA LEU A 357 -18.31 -9.65 -10.93
C LEU A 357 -19.55 -8.80 -11.30
N PRO A 358 -20.68 -8.93 -10.58
CA PRO A 358 -21.98 -8.54 -11.10
C PRO A 358 -22.09 -7.02 -10.97
N ARG A 359 -22.48 -6.34 -12.06
CA ARG A 359 -22.39 -4.88 -12.19
C ARG A 359 -20.94 -4.37 -12.23
N LEU A 360 -20.13 -4.85 -13.20
CA LEU A 360 -18.86 -4.20 -13.56
C LEU A 360 -19.06 -2.68 -13.64
N GLU A 361 -18.20 -1.93 -12.95
CA GLU A 361 -18.25 -0.48 -12.82
C GLU A 361 -17.23 0.19 -13.75
N ALA A 362 -15.98 -0.30 -13.74
CA ALA A 362 -14.89 0.22 -14.54
C ALA A 362 -13.73 -0.79 -14.63
N LEU A 363 -12.89 -0.63 -15.68
CA LEU A 363 -11.54 -1.18 -15.74
C LEU A 363 -10.52 -0.07 -15.47
N TRP A 364 -9.50 -0.37 -14.68
CA TRP A 364 -8.59 0.61 -14.08
C TRP A 364 -7.14 0.46 -14.53
N SER A 365 -6.47 1.61 -14.62
CA SER A 365 -5.04 1.78 -14.82
C SER A 365 -4.48 2.79 -13.79
N PRO A 366 -3.16 3.01 -13.72
CA PRO A 366 -2.57 4.07 -12.91
C PRO A 366 -3.08 5.49 -13.27
N ARG A 367 -3.71 5.65 -14.45
CA ARG A 367 -4.24 6.92 -14.99
C ARG A 367 -5.75 7.07 -14.79
N GLY A 368 -6.37 6.27 -13.93
CA GLY A 368 -7.80 6.30 -13.66
C GLY A 368 -8.54 5.12 -14.31
N ALA A 369 -9.76 5.35 -14.78
CA ALA A 369 -10.52 4.34 -15.49
C ALA A 369 -10.23 4.41 -17.00
N GLU A 370 -9.99 3.26 -17.62
CA GLU A 370 -9.82 3.18 -19.08
C GLU A 370 -11.16 2.99 -19.80
N CYS A 371 -12.14 2.35 -19.15
CA CYS A 371 -13.55 2.27 -19.53
C CYS A 371 -14.46 2.27 -18.29
N ILE A 372 -15.75 2.57 -18.47
CA ILE A 372 -16.77 2.59 -17.40
C ILE A 372 -18.10 1.94 -17.81
N ILE A 373 -18.95 1.61 -16.84
CA ILE A 373 -20.38 1.36 -17.02
C ILE A 373 -21.12 2.31 -16.06
N PRO A 374 -21.64 3.46 -16.54
CA PRO A 374 -22.18 4.53 -15.68
C PRO A 374 -23.32 4.08 -14.76
N GLU A 375 -24.13 3.12 -15.21
CA GLU A 375 -25.26 2.55 -14.46
C GLU A 375 -24.80 1.70 -13.26
N ASN A 376 -23.50 1.44 -13.14
CA ASN A 376 -22.86 0.65 -12.10
C ASN A 376 -21.84 1.46 -11.26
N PHE A 377 -21.76 2.79 -11.43
CA PHE A 377 -21.01 3.63 -10.50
C PHE A 377 -21.46 3.38 -9.06
N ARG A 378 -20.49 3.19 -8.15
CA ARG A 378 -20.77 2.96 -6.73
C ARG A 378 -21.40 4.14 -5.99
N ARG A 379 -21.21 5.36 -6.50
CA ARG A 379 -21.74 6.64 -5.98
C ARG A 379 -22.05 7.59 -7.16
N PRO A 380 -23.11 7.32 -7.96
CA PRO A 380 -23.38 8.05 -9.21
C PRO A 380 -23.69 9.53 -8.96
N GLU A 381 -24.21 9.89 -7.79
CA GLU A 381 -24.56 11.26 -7.40
C GLU A 381 -23.35 12.18 -7.22
N LEU A 382 -22.13 11.62 -7.12
CA LEU A 382 -20.88 12.39 -7.04
C LEU A 382 -20.31 12.72 -8.43
N VAL A 383 -20.78 12.06 -9.49
CA VAL A 383 -20.22 12.12 -10.85
C VAL A 383 -21.01 13.12 -11.70
N ASP A 384 -20.37 14.22 -12.07
CA ASP A 384 -20.89 15.16 -13.07
C ASP A 384 -21.01 14.46 -14.45
N PRO A 385 -22.22 14.36 -15.05
CA PRO A 385 -22.45 13.66 -16.32
C PRO A 385 -21.57 14.12 -17.49
N ARG A 386 -21.05 15.35 -17.46
CA ARG A 386 -20.18 15.89 -18.52
C ARG A 386 -18.87 15.11 -18.68
N TRP A 387 -18.37 14.49 -17.61
CA TRP A 387 -17.15 13.68 -17.64
C TRP A 387 -17.38 12.27 -18.16
N VAL A 388 -18.61 11.75 -18.00
CA VAL A 388 -18.98 10.37 -18.35
C VAL A 388 -18.79 10.09 -19.83
N SER A 389 -19.02 11.07 -20.71
CA SER A 389 -18.82 10.96 -22.16
C SER A 389 -17.35 10.90 -22.60
N LEU A 390 -16.38 11.17 -21.71
CA LEU A 390 -14.94 11.15 -22.02
C LEU A 390 -14.32 9.75 -21.88
N LEU A 391 -15.04 8.80 -21.28
CA LEU A 391 -14.59 7.41 -21.13
C LEU A 391 -15.44 6.49 -22.02
N PRO A 392 -14.83 5.53 -22.73
CA PRO A 392 -15.58 4.52 -23.47
C PRO A 392 -16.37 3.65 -22.49
N ARG A 393 -17.49 3.10 -22.97
CA ARG A 393 -18.19 2.06 -22.21
C ARG A 393 -17.33 0.80 -22.16
N CYS A 394 -17.38 0.05 -21.06
CA CYS A 394 -16.76 -1.28 -21.02
C CYS A 394 -17.60 -2.25 -21.87
N GLU A 395 -17.04 -2.64 -23.01
CA GLU A 395 -17.45 -3.82 -23.79
C GLU A 395 -17.02 -5.11 -23.05
N PRO A 396 -17.27 -6.34 -23.56
CA PRO A 396 -16.89 -7.58 -22.87
C PRO A 396 -15.43 -7.57 -22.38
N ILE A 397 -15.17 -8.15 -21.20
CA ILE A 397 -13.92 -7.93 -20.44
C ILE A 397 -12.70 -8.56 -21.14
N HIS A 398 -12.19 -7.83 -22.12
CA HIS A 398 -10.82 -7.96 -22.59
C HIS A 398 -9.92 -7.31 -21.53
N TRP A 399 -9.17 -8.15 -20.80
CA TRP A 399 -8.04 -7.70 -19.99
C TRP A 399 -6.96 -7.16 -20.93
N THR A 400 -7.10 -5.90 -21.33
CA THR A 400 -6.10 -5.22 -22.16
C THR A 400 -4.83 -4.99 -21.35
N GLN A 401 -3.70 -4.82 -22.04
CA GLN A 401 -2.44 -4.42 -21.40
C GLN A 401 -2.55 -3.12 -20.55
N TRP A 402 -3.60 -2.33 -20.76
CA TRP A 402 -3.88 -1.08 -20.05
C TRP A 402 -4.92 -1.21 -18.92
N GLY A 403 -5.70 -2.29 -18.87
CA GLY A 403 -6.85 -2.44 -17.96
C GLY A 403 -6.74 -3.74 -17.16
N LYS A 404 -5.93 -3.73 -16.11
CA LYS A 404 -5.52 -4.94 -15.36
C LYS A 404 -6.33 -5.19 -14.07
N LEU A 405 -7.08 -4.19 -13.59
CA LEU A 405 -7.94 -4.26 -12.40
C LEU A 405 -9.38 -3.86 -12.76
N ALA A 406 -10.36 -4.61 -12.27
CA ALA A 406 -11.79 -4.37 -12.43
C ALA A 406 -12.46 -4.14 -11.06
N THR A 407 -13.48 -3.27 -11.01
CA THR A 407 -14.32 -3.09 -9.81
C THR A 407 -15.81 -3.25 -10.10
N ALA A 408 -16.57 -3.50 -9.04
CA ALA A 408 -18.03 -3.39 -9.00
C ALA A 408 -18.45 -2.91 -7.60
N PRO A 409 -19.57 -2.17 -7.45
CA PRO A 409 -20.16 -1.93 -6.14
C PRO A 409 -20.54 -3.25 -5.47
N ALA A 410 -20.33 -3.36 -4.16
CA ALA A 410 -21.05 -4.37 -3.39
C ALA A 410 -22.54 -3.98 -3.28
N ARG A 411 -23.38 -4.95 -2.96
CA ARG A 411 -24.79 -4.73 -2.59
C ARG A 411 -24.91 -4.62 -1.07
#